data_AF-A0A9E2KV77-F1
#
_entry.id   AF-A0A9E2KV77-F1
#
_cell.length_a   1.000
_cell.length_b   1.000
_cell.length_c   1.000
_cell.angle_alpha   90.00
_cell.angle_beta   90.00
_cell.angle_gamma   90.00
#
_symmetry.space_group_name_H-M   'P 1'
#
loop_
_entity.id
_entity.type
_entity.pdbx_description
1 polymer ?
#
loop_
_entity_poly.entity_id
_entity_poly.type
_entity_poly.pdbx_seq_one_letter_code
_entity_poly.pdbx_strand_id
1 'polypeptide(L)'
;MNFETTIGLEVHVELKTNSKIYSPSPVEYGDQPNRNTNVIDWGYPGVLPTLNKGCVRDGIMAGLALHAQIARHMHFDRKNYFYPDNPKAYQITQSETPIAHDGWIEIEVNGKKKKVGIEEMHIEEDAGKNTHTSKYSYVDLNRQ
;
A
#
# COMPACT_ATOMS: atom_id res chain seq x y z
N MET A 1 -10.12 37.57 5.84
CA MET A 1 -9.47 36.37 6.43
C MET A 1 -7.97 36.55 6.26
N ASN A 2 -7.18 36.35 7.31
CA ASN A 2 -5.73 36.63 7.30
C ASN A 2 -4.86 35.37 7.17
N PHE A 3 -5.48 34.22 6.92
CA PHE A 3 -4.81 32.94 6.77
C PHE A 3 -5.43 32.16 5.60
N GLU A 4 -4.61 31.31 5.00
CA GLU A 4 -5.02 30.36 3.97
C GLU A 4 -4.85 28.94 4.52
N THR A 5 -5.91 28.13 4.47
CA THR A 5 -5.88 26.72 4.90
C THR A 5 -5.43 25.84 3.75
N THR A 6 -4.30 25.15 3.92
CA THR A 6 -3.80 24.14 2.98
C THR A 6 -3.97 22.74 3.58
N ILE A 7 -4.57 21.82 2.82
CA ILE A 7 -4.85 20.45 3.24
C ILE A 7 -4.27 19.49 2.20
N GLY A 8 -3.49 18.52 2.64
CA GLY A 8 -3.04 17.36 1.88
C GLY A 8 -3.62 16.08 2.48
N LEU A 9 -3.88 15.08 1.64
CA LEU A 9 -4.38 13.77 2.04
C LEU A 9 -3.43 12.68 1.57
N GLU A 10 -3.16 11.73 2.45
CA GLU A 10 -2.48 10.48 2.13
C GLU A 10 -3.53 9.36 2.19
N VAL A 11 -3.68 8.62 1.10
CA VAL A 11 -4.75 7.63 0.94
C VAL A 11 -4.14 6.29 0.57
N HIS A 12 -4.39 5.28 1.41
CA HIS A 12 -4.04 3.89 1.11
C HIS A 12 -5.28 3.15 0.59
N VAL A 13 -5.10 2.37 -0.46
CA VAL A 13 -6.17 1.59 -1.11
C VAL A 13 -5.73 0.14 -1.22
N GLU A 14 -6.46 -0.76 -0.56
CA GLU A 14 -6.23 -2.20 -0.67
C GLU A 14 -6.68 -2.71 -2.05
N LEU A 15 -5.75 -3.27 -2.82
CA LEU A 15 -6.05 -3.85 -4.13
C LEU A 15 -6.70 -5.22 -3.96
N LYS A 16 -7.83 -5.44 -4.64
CA LYS A 16 -8.60 -6.69 -4.56
C LYS A 16 -8.01 -7.79 -5.44
N THR A 17 -6.75 -8.15 -5.18
CA THR A 17 -6.06 -9.26 -5.85
C THR A 17 -6.35 -10.60 -5.16
N ASN A 18 -6.15 -11.71 -5.86
CA ASN A 18 -6.37 -13.06 -5.29
C ASN A 18 -5.25 -13.49 -4.34
N SER A 19 -4.03 -12.99 -4.56
CA SER A 19 -2.85 -13.24 -3.73
C SER A 19 -2.20 -11.94 -3.32
N LYS A 20 -1.34 -11.98 -2.30
CA LYS A 20 -0.60 -10.83 -1.77
C LYS A 20 0.40 -10.28 -2.79
N ILE A 21 0.95 -9.10 -2.51
CA ILE A 21 1.83 -8.38 -3.45
C ILE A 21 3.19 -9.06 -3.65
N TYR A 22 3.78 -9.67 -2.61
CA TYR A 22 5.10 -10.30 -2.70
C TYR A 22 5.11 -11.80 -2.36
N SER A 23 3.93 -12.39 -2.18
CA SER A 23 3.75 -13.74 -1.65
C SER A 23 2.53 -14.41 -2.30
N PRO A 24 2.55 -15.75 -2.48
CA PRO A 24 1.42 -16.48 -3.07
C PRO A 24 0.23 -16.67 -2.11
N SER A 25 0.35 -16.26 -0.84
CA SER A 25 -0.75 -16.36 0.13
C SER A 25 -1.99 -15.58 -0.34
N PRO A 26 -3.21 -16.04 -0.01
CA PRO A 26 -4.44 -15.39 -0.44
C PRO A 26 -4.67 -14.05 0.30
N VAL A 27 -5.42 -13.15 -0.34
CA VAL A 27 -5.98 -11.93 0.29
C VAL A 27 -7.43 -12.21 0.64
N GLU A 28 -7.68 -12.60 1.89
CA GLU A 28 -9.01 -12.94 2.41
C GLU A 28 -9.22 -12.29 3.79
N TYR A 29 -10.43 -11.79 4.04
CA TYR A 29 -10.77 -11.07 5.27
C TYR A 29 -11.62 -11.91 6.20
N GLY A 30 -11.36 -11.80 7.52
CA GLY A 30 -12.18 -12.43 8.55
C GLY A 30 -11.82 -13.90 8.87
N ASP A 31 -10.75 -14.41 8.27
CA ASP A 31 -10.20 -15.73 8.60
C ASP A 31 -9.59 -15.78 10.01
N GLN A 32 -9.32 -17.00 10.48
CA GLN A 32 -8.64 -17.22 11.76
C GLN A 32 -7.24 -16.56 11.76
N PRO A 33 -6.77 -16.01 12.90
CA PRO A 33 -5.47 -15.35 12.98
C PRO A 33 -4.32 -16.22 12.46
N ASN A 34 -3.43 -15.62 11.65
CA ASN A 34 -2.27 -16.24 11.02
C ASN A 34 -2.56 -17.45 10.09
N ARG A 35 -3.80 -17.64 9.64
CA ARG A 35 -4.19 -18.72 8.72
C ARG A 35 -3.71 -18.51 7.29
N ASN A 36 -3.77 -17.29 6.78
CA ASN A 36 -3.46 -16.92 5.39
C ASN A 36 -2.03 -16.42 5.28
N THR A 37 -1.10 -17.23 5.77
CA THR A 37 0.31 -16.85 5.88
C THR A 37 1.25 -17.94 5.38
N ASN A 38 2.46 -17.54 4.98
CA ASN A 38 3.56 -18.45 4.69
C ASN A 38 4.90 -17.85 5.16
N VAL A 39 6.00 -18.54 4.88
CA VAL A 39 7.36 -18.14 5.31
C VAL A 39 7.79 -16.75 4.82
N ILE A 40 7.30 -16.29 3.66
CA ILE A 40 7.57 -14.94 3.13
C ILE A 40 6.87 -13.90 4.00
N ASP A 41 5.58 -14.14 4.31
CA ASP A 41 4.76 -13.24 5.13
C ASP A 41 5.32 -13.14 6.55
N TRP A 42 5.89 -14.21 7.07
CA TRP A 42 6.56 -14.24 8.37
C TRP A 42 7.96 -13.63 8.38
N GLY A 43 8.52 -13.27 7.22
CA GLY A 43 9.90 -12.77 7.14
C GLY A 43 10.95 -13.79 7.56
N TYR A 44 10.74 -15.09 7.28
CA TYR A 44 11.70 -16.14 7.67
C TYR A 44 13.08 -15.93 7.03
N PRO A 45 14.17 -16.37 7.70
CA PRO A 45 15.50 -16.32 7.09
C PRO A 45 15.56 -17.06 5.75
N GLY A 46 16.07 -16.39 4.72
CA GLY A 46 16.29 -16.98 3.39
C GLY A 46 15.14 -16.81 2.38
N VAL A 47 14.03 -16.18 2.76
CA VAL A 47 12.92 -15.92 1.83
C VAL A 47 13.20 -14.75 0.89
N LEU A 48 12.53 -14.73 -0.27
CA LEU A 48 12.62 -13.68 -1.28
C LEU A 48 11.21 -13.25 -1.72
N PRO A 49 10.98 -11.96 -2.01
CA PRO A 49 9.69 -11.47 -2.50
C PRO A 49 9.46 -11.87 -3.96
N THR A 50 8.22 -12.21 -4.32
CA THR A 50 7.79 -12.43 -5.72
C THR A 50 6.63 -11.50 -6.05
N LEU A 51 6.89 -10.51 -6.91
CA LEU A 51 5.92 -9.48 -7.25
C LEU A 51 4.67 -10.04 -7.96
N ASN A 52 3.50 -9.61 -7.48
CA ASN A 52 2.21 -9.93 -8.06
C ASN A 52 1.90 -9.05 -9.27
N LYS A 53 1.76 -9.68 -10.44
CA LYS A 53 1.38 -9.01 -11.70
C LYS A 53 0.02 -8.28 -11.62
N GLY A 54 -0.91 -8.78 -10.81
CA GLY A 54 -2.21 -8.15 -10.56
C GLY A 54 -2.05 -6.78 -9.89
N CYS A 55 -1.19 -6.66 -8.88
CA CYS A 55 -0.93 -5.39 -8.20
C CYS A 55 -0.36 -4.33 -9.16
N VAL A 56 0.59 -4.72 -10.03
CA VAL A 56 1.15 -3.80 -11.04
C VAL A 56 0.08 -3.37 -12.05
N ARG A 57 -0.71 -4.32 -12.56
CA ARG A 57 -1.80 -4.01 -13.50
C ARG A 57 -2.80 -3.03 -12.88
N ASP A 58 -3.23 -3.30 -11.65
CA ASP A 58 -4.25 -2.51 -10.97
C ASP A 58 -3.70 -1.12 -10.58
N GLY A 59 -2.42 -1.01 -10.20
CA GLY A 59 -1.74 0.26 -9.99
C GLY A 59 -1.64 1.11 -11.26
N ILE A 60 -1.30 0.51 -12.42
CA ILE A 60 -1.32 1.21 -13.71
C ILE A 60 -2.74 1.67 -14.07
N MET A 61 -3.75 0.81 -13.88
CA MET A 61 -5.14 1.17 -14.15
C MET A 61 -5.59 2.34 -13.28
N ALA A 62 -5.25 2.35 -11.99
CA ALA A 62 -5.54 3.46 -11.09
C ALA A 62 -4.86 4.76 -11.56
N GLY A 63 -3.56 4.71 -11.89
CA GLY A 63 -2.83 5.87 -12.42
C GLY A 63 -3.47 6.45 -13.69
N LEU A 64 -3.85 5.60 -14.65
CA LEU A 64 -4.53 6.04 -15.87
C LEU A 64 -5.91 6.63 -15.58
N ALA A 65 -6.69 6.03 -14.68
CA ALA A 65 -8.00 6.53 -14.27
C ALA A 65 -7.91 7.89 -13.55
N LEU A 66 -6.79 8.15 -12.88
CA LEU A 66 -6.48 9.39 -12.17
C LEU A 66 -5.66 10.37 -13.01
N HIS A 67 -5.66 10.18 -14.33
CA HIS A 67 -5.01 11.07 -15.30
C HIS A 67 -3.51 11.30 -15.09
N ALA A 68 -2.83 10.36 -14.45
CA ALA A 68 -1.40 10.46 -14.13
C ALA A 68 -0.51 9.94 -15.27
N GLN A 69 0.77 10.29 -15.16
CA GLN A 69 1.83 9.74 -16.00
C GLN A 69 2.30 8.41 -15.41
N ILE A 70 2.40 7.38 -16.25
CA ILE A 70 2.86 6.05 -15.83
C ILE A 70 4.37 5.94 -16.01
N ALA A 71 5.06 5.54 -14.94
CA ALA A 71 6.51 5.35 -14.97
C ALA A 71 6.90 4.20 -15.91
N ARG A 72 7.88 4.45 -16.79
CA ARG A 72 8.42 3.44 -17.72
C ARG A 72 9.48 2.54 -17.07
N HIS A 73 10.18 3.09 -16.09
CA HIS A 73 11.22 2.42 -15.32
C HIS A 73 10.90 2.62 -13.85
N MET A 74 10.80 1.53 -13.12
CA MET A 74 10.46 1.53 -11.70
C MET A 74 11.29 0.48 -10.97
N HIS A 75 11.56 0.74 -9.71
CA HIS A 75 12.11 -0.23 -8.77
C HIS A 75 11.31 -0.18 -7.46
N PHE A 76 11.66 -1.08 -6.55
CA PHE A 76 11.07 -1.15 -5.22
C PHE A 76 12.15 -0.85 -4.19
N ASP A 77 11.74 -0.16 -3.15
CA ASP A 77 12.56 0.35 -2.07
C ASP A 77 12.19 -0.31 -0.75
N ARG A 78 13.13 -0.31 0.20
CA ARG A 78 12.88 -0.77 1.57
C ARG A 78 12.70 0.42 2.49
N LYS A 79 11.49 0.61 3.01
CA LYS A 79 11.20 1.55 4.09
C LYS A 79 11.43 0.85 5.43
N ASN A 80 12.60 1.07 6.02
CA ASN A 80 13.07 0.34 7.20
C ASN A 80 12.48 0.91 8.50
N TYR A 81 11.78 0.09 9.28
CA TYR A 81 11.28 0.44 10.61
C TYR A 81 10.90 -0.83 11.41
N PHE A 82 11.07 -0.77 12.73
CA PHE A 82 10.74 -1.88 13.62
C PHE A 82 9.32 -1.74 14.15
N TYR A 83 8.46 -2.71 13.88
CA TYR A 83 7.14 -2.81 14.51
C TYR A 83 6.64 -4.27 14.48
N PRO A 84 5.87 -4.76 15.49
CA PRO A 84 5.52 -6.19 15.60
C PRO A 84 4.72 -6.76 14.42
N ASP A 85 3.92 -5.94 13.73
CA ASP A 85 3.14 -6.35 12.56
C ASP A 85 3.91 -6.20 11.23
N ASN A 86 5.17 -5.74 11.28
CA ASN A 86 6.10 -5.66 10.17
C ASN A 86 7.29 -6.63 10.40
N PRO A 87 7.12 -7.93 10.11
CA PRO A 87 8.06 -8.96 10.52
C PRO A 87 9.41 -8.91 9.79
N LYS A 88 9.48 -8.22 8.64
CA LYS A 88 10.73 -8.04 7.89
C LYS A 88 11.60 -6.89 8.44
N ALA A 89 11.07 -6.09 9.36
CA ALA A 89 11.65 -4.80 9.80
C ALA A 89 11.86 -3.77 8.67
N TYR A 90 11.23 -4.01 7.52
CA TYR A 90 11.09 -3.07 6.42
C TYR A 90 9.86 -3.42 5.61
N GLN A 91 9.19 -2.39 5.11
CA GLN A 91 8.11 -2.50 4.12
C GLN A 91 8.70 -2.29 2.73
N ILE A 92 8.37 -3.15 1.78
CA ILE A 92 8.71 -2.97 0.37
C ILE A 92 7.69 -2.01 -0.25
N THR A 93 8.17 -0.86 -0.71
CA THR A 93 7.38 0.26 -1.26
C THR A 93 8.08 0.83 -2.51
N GLN A 94 7.69 2.01 -2.99
CA GLN A 94 8.43 2.76 -4.02
C GLN A 94 8.60 4.20 -3.54
N SER A 95 9.84 4.59 -3.21
CA SER A 95 10.16 5.92 -2.72
C SER A 95 10.72 6.83 -3.82
N GLU A 96 11.53 6.29 -4.74
CA GLU A 96 12.18 7.09 -5.78
C GLU A 96 11.46 7.03 -7.13
N THR A 97 10.80 5.89 -7.41
CA THR A 97 10.17 5.63 -8.71
C THR A 97 8.75 5.10 -8.55
N PRO A 98 7.79 5.95 -8.14
CA PRO A 98 6.38 5.55 -8.01
C PRO A 98 5.83 5.05 -9.34
N ILE A 99 4.86 4.14 -9.29
CA ILE A 99 4.25 3.56 -10.51
C ILE A 99 3.54 4.62 -11.36
N ALA A 100 3.01 5.67 -10.75
CA ALA A 100 2.41 6.82 -11.43
C ALA A 100 2.60 8.14 -10.65
N HIS A 101 2.65 9.26 -11.36
CA HIS A 101 2.83 10.61 -10.79
C HIS A 101 2.11 11.68 -11.61
N ASP A 102 1.97 12.89 -11.04
CA ASP A 102 1.33 14.06 -11.68
C ASP A 102 -0.12 13.81 -12.13
N GLY A 103 -0.91 13.14 -11.28
CA GLY A 103 -2.33 12.89 -11.49
C GLY A 103 -3.23 14.03 -11.01
N TRP A 104 -4.54 13.87 -11.19
CA TRP A 104 -5.54 14.77 -10.60
C TRP A 104 -6.94 14.15 -10.56
N ILE A 105 -7.77 14.68 -9.66
CA ILE A 105 -9.23 14.46 -9.65
C ILE A 105 -9.96 15.80 -9.76
N GLU A 106 -11.12 15.79 -10.41
CA GLU A 106 -12.02 16.94 -10.43
C GLU A 106 -13.10 16.76 -9.37
N ILE A 107 -13.22 17.75 -8.48
CA ILE A 107 -14.27 17.82 -7.47
C ILE A 107 -15.18 19.02 -7.75
N GLU A 108 -16.39 18.97 -7.23
CA GLU A 108 -17.32 20.10 -7.25
C GLU A 108 -17.49 20.68 -5.85
N VAL A 109 -17.30 21.99 -5.72
CA VAL A 109 -17.52 22.73 -4.48
C VAL A 109 -18.38 23.94 -4.80
N ASN A 110 -19.58 24.02 -4.20
CA ASN A 110 -20.53 25.11 -4.41
C ASN A 110 -20.82 25.40 -5.90
N GLY A 111 -21.02 24.35 -6.71
CA GLY A 111 -21.29 24.47 -8.15
C GLY A 111 -20.08 24.83 -9.02
N LYS A 112 -18.87 24.91 -8.45
CA LYS A 112 -17.64 25.16 -9.19
C LYS A 112 -16.77 23.92 -9.21
N LYS A 113 -16.30 23.55 -10.41
CA LYS A 113 -15.31 22.50 -10.61
C LYS A 113 -13.94 22.99 -10.15
N LYS A 114 -13.23 22.13 -9.42
CA LYS A 114 -11.84 22.35 -8.95
C LYS A 114 -11.05 21.08 -9.21
N LYS A 115 -9.84 21.21 -9.76
CA LYS A 115 -8.89 20.11 -9.83
C LYS A 115 -8.05 20.04 -8.55
N VAL A 116 -7.92 18.85 -8.00
CA VAL A 116 -7.01 18.53 -6.90
C VAL A 116 -5.92 17.63 -7.48
N GLY A 117 -4.67 18.10 -7.39
CA GLY A 117 -3.51 17.33 -7.86
C GLY A 117 -3.29 16.09 -6.99
N ILE A 118 -2.79 15.04 -7.62
CA ILE A 118 -2.27 13.84 -6.97
C ILE A 118 -0.79 13.79 -7.32
N GLU A 119 0.05 14.03 -6.33
CA GLU A 119 1.50 14.10 -6.51
C GLU A 119 2.04 12.77 -7.05
N GLU A 120 1.74 11.69 -6.34
CA GLU A 120 2.24 10.36 -6.66
C GLU A 120 1.27 9.25 -6.26
N MET A 121 1.49 8.09 -6.87
CA MET A 121 0.88 6.82 -6.52
C MET A 121 1.97 5.76 -6.62
N HIS A 122 2.26 5.09 -5.50
CA HIS A 122 3.14 3.94 -5.46
C HIS A 122 2.39 2.69 -5.01
N ILE A 123 2.98 1.53 -5.30
CA ILE A 123 2.51 0.23 -4.80
C ILE A 123 3.42 -0.27 -3.69
N GLU A 124 2.82 -0.74 -2.61
CA GLU A 124 3.50 -1.26 -1.43
C GLU A 124 2.76 -2.46 -0.83
N GLU A 125 3.43 -3.18 0.07
CA GLU A 125 2.77 -4.18 0.93
C GLU A 125 2.17 -3.53 2.18
N ASP A 126 1.12 -4.12 2.73
CA ASP A 126 0.55 -3.68 4.01
C ASP A 126 1.26 -4.34 5.20
N ALA A 127 1.06 -3.79 6.38
CA ALA A 127 1.44 -4.43 7.63
C ALA A 127 0.33 -5.40 8.11
N GLY A 128 0.70 -6.26 9.05
CA GLY A 128 -0.26 -7.08 9.78
C GLY A 128 -1.20 -6.25 10.68
N LYS A 129 -1.79 -6.91 11.66
CA LYS A 129 -2.73 -6.31 12.60
C LYS A 129 -2.33 -6.61 14.04
N ASN A 130 -2.28 -5.56 14.85
CA ASN A 130 -2.16 -5.68 16.30
C ASN A 130 -3.54 -5.59 16.97
N THR A 131 -3.79 -6.48 17.93
CA THR A 131 -4.93 -6.39 18.83
C THR A 131 -4.43 -6.24 20.27
N HIS A 132 -4.70 -5.10 20.86
CA HIS A 132 -4.20 -4.74 22.18
C HIS A 132 -5.08 -5.29 23.29
N THR A 133 -4.45 -5.79 24.35
CA THR A 133 -5.09 -6.08 25.63
C THR A 133 -4.53 -5.13 26.70
N SER A 134 -4.90 -5.33 27.96
CA SER A 134 -4.39 -4.51 29.08
C SER A 134 -2.89 -4.70 29.37
N LYS A 135 -2.26 -5.80 28.91
CA LYS A 135 -0.85 -6.12 29.25
C LYS A 135 0.05 -6.45 28.07
N TYR A 136 -0.52 -6.92 26.97
CA TYR A 136 0.24 -7.36 25.80
C TYR A 136 -0.59 -7.16 24.52
N SER A 137 0.06 -7.30 23.37
CA SER A 137 -0.60 -7.23 22.05
C SER A 137 -0.48 -8.58 21.35
N TYR A 138 -1.54 -8.99 20.68
CA TYR A 138 -1.52 -10.11 19.74
C TYR A 138 -1.22 -9.59 18.34
N VAL A 139 -0.42 -10.36 17.60
CA VAL A 139 -0.06 -10.06 16.20
C VAL A 139 -0.75 -11.09 15.29
N ASP A 140 -1.49 -10.58 14.31
CA ASP A 140 -2.05 -11.37 13.21
C ASP A 140 -1.45 -10.88 11.89
N LEU A 141 -0.71 -11.76 11.21
CA LEU A 141 -0.02 -11.48 9.96
C LEU A 141 -0.83 -11.90 8.72
N ASN A 142 -2.12 -12.21 8.85
CA ASN A 142 -2.98 -12.50 7.70
C ASN A 142 -2.95 -11.42 6.62
N ARG A 143 -2.89 -10.15 7.03
CA ARG A 143 -2.90 -8.99 6.13
C ARG A 143 -1.52 -8.57 5.61
N GLN A 144 -0.44 -9.01 6.27
CA GLN A 144 0.93 -8.69 5.86
C GLN A 144 1.22 -9.29 4.50
#